data_AF-A0A1C6I9I7-F1
#
_entry.id   AF-A0A1C6I9I7-F1
#
_cell.length_a   1.000
_cell.length_b   1.000
_cell.length_c   1.000
_cell.angle_alpha   90.00
_cell.angle_beta   90.00
_cell.angle_gamma   90.00
#
_symmetry.space_group_name_H-M   'P 1'
#
loop_
_entity.id
_entity.type
_entity.pdbx_description
1 polymer ?
#
loop_
_entity_poly.entity_id
_entity_poly.type
_entity_poly.pdbx_seq_one_letter_code
_entity_poly.pdbx_strand_id
1 'polypeptide(L)'
;MTEYQPKRDNPYRLPHYIYMQVRYKLLAYDELRQQYEDILHSSPPPSDGMPRGVGAGDQTARRAERLEVISKDLEAIDQAAVRIRGDYSGRLDETVEPIRAYRSCAYFGEHYHTAGRTAPHRNTWQLYRARFAYYVAERLNMV
;
A
#
# COMPACT_ATOMS: atom_id res chain seq x y z
N MET A 1 19.54 -11.23 8.23
CA MET A 1 18.30 -10.48 7.88
C MET A 1 18.32 -10.22 6.39
N THR A 2 17.31 -10.64 5.63
CA THR A 2 17.29 -10.40 4.18
C THR A 2 17.19 -8.91 3.90
N GLU A 3 18.10 -8.38 3.09
CA GLU A 3 18.08 -6.97 2.71
C GLU A 3 17.12 -6.78 1.53
N TYR A 4 16.05 -6.02 1.76
CA TYR A 4 14.98 -5.84 0.78
C TYR A 4 15.14 -4.62 -0.12
N GLN A 5 16.09 -3.72 0.19
CA GLN A 5 16.32 -2.47 -0.53
C GLN A 5 17.77 -2.37 -1.03
N PRO A 6 18.01 -1.76 -2.21
CA PRO A 6 19.37 -1.51 -2.70
C PRO A 6 20.12 -0.54 -1.78
N LYS A 7 21.41 -0.81 -1.55
CA LYS A 7 22.29 0.00 -0.67
C LYS A 7 22.94 1.18 -1.37
N ARG A 8 23.44 0.96 -2.60
CA ARG A 8 24.21 1.96 -3.35
C ARG A 8 23.27 2.93 -4.03
N ASP A 9 23.53 4.23 -3.88
CA ASP A 9 22.85 5.32 -4.60
C ASP A 9 21.30 5.28 -4.48
N ASN A 10 20.77 4.87 -3.31
CA ASN A 10 19.34 4.80 -3.06
C ASN A 10 18.89 5.90 -2.09
N PRO A 11 18.36 7.04 -2.58
CA PRO A 11 17.85 8.11 -1.72
C PRO A 11 16.55 7.74 -1.01
N TYR A 12 15.87 6.67 -1.45
CA TYR A 12 14.60 6.18 -0.90
C TYR A 12 14.79 5.11 0.16
N ARG A 13 15.99 5.06 0.77
CA ARG A 13 16.34 4.01 1.72
C ARG A 13 15.66 4.26 3.06
N LEU A 14 14.68 3.42 3.37
CA LEU A 14 14.01 3.44 4.67
C LEU A 14 14.77 2.59 5.71
N PRO A 15 14.74 2.95 7.01
CA PRO A 15 15.06 2.05 8.11
C PRO A 15 14.30 0.72 7.97
N HIS A 16 14.94 -0.40 8.33
CA HIS A 16 14.40 -1.73 8.08
C HIS A 16 12.98 -1.92 8.64
N TYR A 17 12.74 -1.47 9.88
CA TYR A 17 11.44 -1.62 10.53
C TYR A 17 10.33 -0.84 9.80
N ILE A 18 10.61 0.40 9.35
CA ILE A 18 9.66 1.22 8.58
C ILE A 18 9.35 0.53 7.27
N TYR A 19 10.39 0.08 6.55
CA TYR A 19 10.21 -0.61 5.28
C TYR A 19 9.33 -1.85 5.43
N MET A 20 9.52 -2.64 6.48
CA MET A 20 8.73 -3.84 6.70
C MET A 20 7.27 -3.51 7.00
N GLN A 21 6.99 -2.50 7.84
CA GLN A 21 5.62 -2.05 8.11
C GLN A 21 4.91 -1.61 6.83
N VAL A 22 5.55 -0.78 6.02
CA VAL A 22 5.00 -0.31 4.74
C VAL A 22 4.84 -1.47 3.75
N ARG A 23 5.83 -2.37 3.66
CA ARG A 23 5.77 -3.53 2.79
C ARG A 23 4.56 -4.41 3.12
N TYR A 24 4.26 -4.64 4.39
CA TYR A 24 3.10 -5.44 4.78
C TYR A 24 1.79 -4.76 4.39
N LYS A 25 1.67 -3.44 4.56
CA LYS A 25 0.49 -2.68 4.10
C LYS A 25 0.29 -2.80 2.57
N LEU A 26 1.37 -2.65 1.79
CA LEU A 26 1.32 -2.79 0.32
C LEU A 26 0.94 -4.21 -0.15
N LEU A 27 1.43 -5.24 0.56
CA LEU A 27 1.06 -6.63 0.27
C LEU A 27 -0.40 -6.92 0.63
N ALA A 28 -0.86 -6.39 1.76
CA ALA A 28 -2.23 -6.57 2.26
C ALA A 28 -3.25 -5.58 1.66
N TYR A 29 -2.88 -4.77 0.66
CA TYR A 29 -3.76 -3.71 0.14
C TYR A 29 -5.15 -4.20 -0.27
N ASP A 30 -5.26 -5.36 -0.93
CA ASP A 30 -6.57 -5.90 -1.33
C ASP A 30 -7.38 -6.38 -0.12
N GLU A 31 -6.71 -6.98 0.87
CA GLU A 31 -7.32 -7.40 2.12
C GLU A 31 -7.77 -6.19 2.97
N LEU A 32 -6.99 -5.10 2.98
CA LEU A 32 -7.34 -3.84 3.66
C LEU A 32 -8.56 -3.20 3.01
N ARG A 33 -8.62 -3.21 1.67
CA ARG A 33 -9.78 -2.71 0.93
C ARG A 33 -11.03 -3.54 1.24
N GLN A 34 -10.92 -4.87 1.26
CA GLN A 34 -12.04 -5.73 1.63
C GLN A 34 -12.48 -5.47 3.07
N GLN A 35 -11.54 -5.37 4.02
CA GLN A 35 -11.85 -5.06 5.42
C GLN A 35 -12.55 -3.70 5.58
N TYR A 36 -12.16 -2.70 4.80
CA TYR A 36 -12.82 -1.40 4.79
C TYR A 36 -14.29 -1.53 4.38
N GLU A 37 -14.56 -2.20 3.26
CA GLU A 37 -15.92 -2.44 2.75
C GLU A 37 -16.76 -3.27 3.73
N ASP A 38 -16.17 -4.32 4.32
CA ASP A 38 -16.84 -5.18 5.29
C ASP A 38 -17.27 -4.40 6.53
N ILE A 39 -16.39 -3.53 7.05
CA ILE A 39 -16.72 -2.68 8.21
C ILE A 39 -17.79 -1.68 7.83
N LEU A 40 -17.68 -1.04 6.66
CA LEU A 40 -18.62 -0.02 6.17
C LEU A 40 -20.03 -0.58 5.97
N HIS A 41 -20.14 -1.80 5.43
CA HIS A 41 -21.42 -2.46 5.13
C HIS A 41 -21.91 -3.40 6.23
N SER A 42 -21.18 -3.54 7.34
CA SER A 42 -21.61 -4.36 8.47
C SER A 42 -22.84 -3.77 9.17
N SER A 43 -24.02 -4.30 8.87
CA SER A 43 -25.24 -4.00 9.63
C SER A 43 -25.07 -4.43 11.09
N PRO A 44 -25.61 -3.65 12.06
CA PRO A 44 -25.73 -4.12 13.43
C PRO A 44 -26.55 -5.43 13.45
N PRO A 45 -26.21 -6.41 14.30
CA PRO A 45 -27.06 -7.59 14.47
C PRO A 45 -28.49 -7.16 14.87
N PRO A 46 -29.53 -7.88 14.40
CA PRO A 46 -30.90 -7.57 14.77
C PRO A 46 -31.06 -7.60 16.30
N SER A 47 -31.86 -6.65 16.81
CA SER A 47 -32.14 -6.52 18.24
C SER A 47 -32.98 -7.69 18.73
N ASP A 48 -32.36 -8.83 19.02
CA ASP A 48 -32.96 -9.88 19.84
C ASP A 48 -33.35 -9.25 21.18
N GLY A 49 -34.66 -9.13 21.43
CA GLY A 49 -35.30 -8.26 22.42
C GLY A 49 -34.99 -8.51 23.91
N MET A 50 -33.72 -8.62 24.29
CA MET A 50 -33.26 -8.64 25.68
C MET A 50 -32.80 -7.24 26.14
N PRO A 51 -33.22 -6.75 27.32
CA PRO A 51 -32.83 -5.43 27.78
C PRO A 51 -31.43 -5.43 28.43
N ARG A 52 -30.57 -4.56 27.85
CA ARG A 52 -29.51 -3.72 28.45
C ARG A 52 -28.25 -4.35 29.06
N GLY A 53 -27.11 -3.92 28.52
CA GLY A 53 -25.83 -3.85 29.25
C GLY A 53 -24.75 -3.07 28.48
N VAL A 54 -24.55 -1.78 28.81
CA VAL A 54 -23.30 -0.96 28.79
C VAL A 54 -22.36 -0.95 27.55
N GLY A 55 -22.57 -1.72 26.48
CA GLY A 55 -21.54 -1.94 25.43
C GLY A 55 -21.80 -1.41 24.02
N ALA A 56 -23.01 -0.92 23.72
CA ALA A 56 -23.39 -0.61 22.33
C ALA A 56 -22.64 0.59 21.72
N GLY A 57 -22.39 1.65 22.51
CA GLY A 57 -21.65 2.83 22.04
C GLY A 57 -20.16 2.55 21.82
N ASP A 58 -19.58 1.67 22.63
CA ASP A 58 -18.16 1.32 22.60
C ASP A 58 -17.80 0.50 21.35
N GLN A 59 -18.74 -0.32 20.84
CA GLN A 59 -18.54 -1.07 19.61
C GLN A 59 -18.56 -0.17 18.37
N THR A 60 -19.44 0.84 18.32
CA THR A 60 -19.46 1.81 17.21
C THR A 60 -18.20 2.67 17.21
N ALA A 61 -17.74 3.14 18.37
CA ALA A 61 -16.49 3.90 18.50
C ALA A 61 -15.27 3.09 18.01
N ARG A 62 -15.11 1.84 18.47
CA ARG A 62 -14.02 0.96 18.04
C ARG A 62 -14.07 0.62 16.55
N ARG A 63 -15.27 0.53 15.95
CA ARG A 63 -15.43 0.37 14.50
C ARG A 63 -14.96 1.62 13.75
N ALA A 64 -15.36 2.80 14.21
CA ALA A 64 -14.94 4.07 13.62
C ALA A 64 -13.41 4.25 13.68
N GLU A 65 -12.79 3.95 14.82
CA GLU A 65 -11.33 4.00 14.98
C GLU A 65 -10.61 3.05 14.00
N ARG A 66 -11.09 1.80 13.87
CA ARG A 66 -10.50 0.84 12.90
C ARG A 66 -10.67 1.31 11.47
N LEU A 67 -11.85 1.83 11.12
CA LEU A 67 -12.12 2.35 9.78
C LEU A 67 -11.23 3.54 9.46
N GLU A 68 -10.99 4.44 10.42
CA GLU A 68 -10.09 5.58 10.25
C GLU A 68 -8.65 5.13 9.97
N VAL A 69 -8.15 4.14 10.70
CA VAL A 69 -6.80 3.60 10.50
C VAL A 69 -6.66 2.97 9.11
N ILE A 70 -7.60 2.10 8.72
CA ILE A 70 -7.58 1.43 7.41
C ILE A 70 -7.72 2.48 6.29
N SER A 71 -8.60 3.46 6.47
CA SER A 71 -8.80 4.55 5.50
C SER A 71 -7.51 5.34 5.26
N LYS A 72 -6.81 5.74 6.34
CA LYS A 72 -5.52 6.44 6.23
C LYS A 72 -4.45 5.61 5.52
N ASP A 73 -4.40 4.31 5.79
CA ASP A 73 -3.47 3.39 5.13
C ASP A 73 -3.76 3.29 3.62
N LEU A 74 -5.03 3.12 3.24
CA LEU A 74 -5.45 3.05 1.84
C LEU A 74 -5.17 4.38 1.11
N GLU A 75 -5.55 5.51 1.71
CA GLU A 75 -5.33 6.83 1.15
C GLU A 75 -3.82 7.11 0.92
N ALA A 76 -2.98 6.75 1.89
CA ALA A 76 -1.53 6.89 1.74
C ALA A 76 -0.98 6.06 0.57
N ILE A 77 -1.47 4.84 0.39
CA ILE A 77 -1.08 3.97 -0.73
C ILE A 77 -1.55 4.55 -2.06
N ASP A 78 -2.80 5.00 -2.16
CA ASP A 78 -3.38 5.54 -3.38
C ASP A 78 -2.69 6.84 -3.83
N GLN A 79 -2.43 7.75 -2.89
CA GLN A 79 -1.71 8.98 -3.18
C GLN A 79 -0.26 8.70 -3.61
N ALA A 80 0.41 7.74 -2.97
CA ALA A 80 1.75 7.32 -3.37
C ALA A 80 1.74 6.65 -4.76
N ALA A 81 0.69 5.89 -5.09
CA ALA A 81 0.49 5.27 -6.40
C ALA A 81 0.32 6.33 -7.50
N VAL A 82 -0.43 7.41 -7.24
CA VAL A 82 -0.54 8.56 -8.16
C VAL A 82 0.83 9.19 -8.38
N ARG A 83 1.57 9.48 -7.31
CA ARG A 83 2.90 10.12 -7.42
C ARG A 83 3.88 9.28 -8.21
N ILE A 84 3.99 7.98 -7.92
CA ILE A 84 4.98 7.14 -8.61
C ILE A 84 4.64 6.94 -10.09
N ARG A 85 3.35 6.96 -10.47
CA ARG A 85 2.95 6.99 -11.90
C ARG A 85 3.47 8.24 -12.60
N GLY A 86 3.34 9.41 -11.96
CA GLY A 86 3.91 10.66 -12.49
C GLY A 86 5.42 10.57 -12.69
N ASP A 87 6.14 10.09 -11.67
CA ASP A 87 7.61 9.95 -11.71
C ASP A 87 8.14 8.96 -12.75
N TYR A 88 7.33 7.97 -13.11
CA TYR A 88 7.65 6.95 -14.12
C TYR A 88 6.90 7.15 -15.43
N SER A 89 6.25 8.30 -15.62
CA SER A 89 5.64 8.67 -16.89
C SER A 89 6.69 8.60 -18.02
N GLY A 90 6.33 7.94 -19.13
CA GLY A 90 7.23 7.69 -20.26
C GLY A 90 8.26 6.57 -20.04
N ARG A 91 8.34 5.99 -18.83
CA ARG A 91 9.10 4.75 -18.55
C ARG A 91 8.19 3.54 -18.35
N LEU A 92 7.00 3.77 -17.81
CA LEU A 92 5.96 2.76 -17.67
C LEU A 92 4.76 3.11 -18.54
N ASP A 93 4.05 2.09 -19.00
CA ASP A 93 2.75 2.23 -19.66
C ASP A 93 1.77 3.02 -18.78
N GLU A 94 0.89 3.81 -19.40
CA GLU A 94 -0.10 4.62 -18.67
C GLU A 94 -1.11 3.78 -17.87
N THR A 95 -1.39 2.57 -18.33
CA THR A 95 -2.33 1.63 -17.70
C THR A 95 -1.72 0.82 -16.56
N VAL A 96 -0.44 1.02 -16.24
CA VAL A 96 0.26 0.24 -15.22
C VAL A 96 -0.40 0.40 -13.85
N GLU A 97 -0.63 -0.72 -13.17
CA GLU A 97 -1.07 -0.73 -11.78
C GLU A 97 0.15 -0.70 -10.84
N PRO A 98 0.38 0.40 -10.09
CA PRO A 98 1.60 0.54 -9.29
C PRO A 98 1.77 -0.54 -8.22
N ILE A 99 0.67 -0.94 -7.59
CA ILE A 99 0.65 -1.98 -6.55
C ILE A 99 1.00 -3.34 -7.15
N ARG A 100 0.49 -3.65 -8.34
CA ARG A 100 0.84 -4.90 -9.04
C ARG A 100 2.29 -4.91 -9.50
N ALA A 101 2.77 -3.79 -10.03
CA ALA A 101 4.19 -3.57 -10.37
C ALA A 101 5.12 -3.68 -9.15
N TYR A 102 4.68 -3.24 -7.98
CA TYR A 102 5.42 -3.42 -6.73
C TYR A 102 5.59 -4.89 -6.34
N ARG A 103 4.56 -5.71 -6.57
CA ARG A 103 4.51 -7.13 -6.18
C ARG A 103 5.22 -8.04 -7.17
N SER A 104 5.17 -7.72 -8.46
CA SER A 104 5.68 -8.58 -9.54
C SER A 104 6.72 -7.87 -10.41
N CYS A 105 7.95 -8.38 -10.39
CA CYS A 105 9.02 -7.92 -11.27
C CYS A 105 8.71 -8.19 -12.75
N ALA A 106 8.00 -9.30 -13.04
CA ALA A 106 7.60 -9.64 -14.41
C ALA A 106 6.59 -8.62 -14.95
N TYR A 107 5.54 -8.33 -14.19
CA TYR A 107 4.53 -7.33 -14.56
C TYR A 107 5.16 -5.94 -14.71
N PHE A 108 6.03 -5.53 -13.78
CA PHE A 108 6.79 -4.28 -13.92
C PHE A 108 7.59 -4.25 -15.23
N GLY A 109 8.27 -5.34 -15.58
CA GLY A 109 9.10 -5.41 -16.76
C GLY A 109 8.32 -5.43 -18.08
N GLU A 110 7.15 -6.10 -18.10
CA GLU A 110 6.23 -6.12 -19.25
C GLU A 110 5.72 -4.72 -19.60
N HIS A 111 5.43 -3.92 -18.58
CA HIS A 111 4.94 -2.55 -18.72
C HIS A 111 6.05 -1.49 -18.79
N TYR A 112 7.33 -1.89 -18.82
CA TYR A 112 8.45 -0.95 -18.85
C TYR A 112 8.93 -0.68 -20.27
N HIS A 113 8.85 0.58 -20.68
CA HIS A 113 9.38 1.06 -21.94
C HIS A 113 10.91 0.97 -21.95
N THR A 114 11.44 0.03 -22.73
CA THR A 114 12.88 -0.09 -22.97
C THR A 114 13.17 0.08 -24.45
N ALA A 115 14.07 1.00 -24.79
CA ALA A 115 14.61 1.12 -26.15
C ALA A 115 15.37 -0.18 -26.48
N GLY A 116 14.72 -1.09 -27.20
CA GLY A 116 15.30 -2.39 -27.59
C GLY A 116 14.69 -3.65 -26.96
N ARG A 117 13.48 -3.58 -26.37
CA ARG A 117 12.67 -4.75 -25.90
C ARG A 117 13.36 -5.70 -24.89
N THR A 118 14.37 -5.25 -24.18
CA THR A 118 14.92 -6.04 -23.06
C THR A 118 14.25 -5.58 -21.77
N ALA A 119 13.73 -6.50 -20.97
CA ALA A 119 13.15 -6.17 -19.68
C ALA A 119 14.17 -5.39 -18.80
N PRO A 120 13.72 -4.42 -17.99
CA PRO A 120 14.61 -3.67 -17.12
C PRO A 120 15.31 -4.62 -16.13
N HIS A 121 16.56 -4.29 -15.78
CA HIS A 121 17.31 -5.06 -14.81
C HIS A 121 16.57 -5.09 -13.45
N ARG A 122 16.73 -6.19 -12.69
CA ARG A 122 16.09 -6.38 -11.38
C ARG A 122 16.33 -5.21 -10.41
N ASN A 123 17.48 -4.55 -10.51
CA ASN A 123 17.80 -3.38 -9.67
C ASN A 123 16.89 -2.19 -9.95
N THR A 124 16.45 -2.00 -11.20
CA THR A 124 15.48 -0.96 -11.56
C THR A 124 14.16 -1.19 -10.86
N TRP A 125 13.69 -2.44 -10.84
CA TRP A 125 12.49 -2.83 -10.10
C TRP A 125 12.66 -2.67 -8.58
N GLN A 126 13.82 -3.05 -8.02
CA GLN A 126 14.07 -2.87 -6.59
C GLN A 126 14.11 -1.39 -6.18
N LEU A 127 14.64 -0.51 -7.05
CA LEU A 127 14.60 0.93 -6.84
C LEU A 127 13.17 1.48 -6.92
N TYR A 128 12.38 1.02 -7.89
CA TYR A 128 10.95 1.32 -7.98
C TYR A 128 10.23 0.94 -6.68
N ARG A 129 10.48 -0.27 -6.15
CA ARG A 129 9.91 -0.73 -4.88
C ARG A 129 10.34 0.12 -3.69
N ALA A 130 11.61 0.48 -3.60
CA ALA A 130 12.11 1.34 -2.53
C ALA A 130 11.45 2.73 -2.59
N ARG A 131 11.38 3.32 -3.78
CA ARG A 131 10.74 4.63 -4.02
C ARG A 131 9.25 4.61 -3.66
N PHE A 132 8.52 3.58 -4.08
CA PHE A 132 7.11 3.48 -3.75
C PHE A 132 6.89 3.33 -2.24
N ALA A 133 7.65 2.46 -1.59
CA ALA A 133 7.57 2.29 -0.14
C ALA A 133 7.93 3.60 0.60
N TYR A 134 8.90 4.35 0.11
CA TYR A 134 9.23 5.67 0.66
C TYR A 134 8.07 6.66 0.56
N TYR A 135 7.40 6.76 -0.59
CA TYR A 135 6.24 7.66 -0.74
C TYR A 135 5.07 7.27 0.16
N VAL A 136 4.84 5.97 0.39
CA VAL A 136 3.84 5.53 1.36
C VAL A 136 4.27 5.90 2.79
N ALA A 137 5.54 5.68 3.15
CA ALA A 137 6.06 6.04 4.47
C ALA A 137 5.93 7.54 4.77
N GLU A 138 6.24 8.39 3.78
CA GLU A 138 6.12 9.84 3.88
C GLU A 138 4.66 10.25 4.10
N ARG A 139 3.71 9.66 3.35
CA ARG A 139 2.27 9.92 3.54
C ARG A 139 1.74 9.45 4.90
N LEU A 140 2.35 8.41 5.47
CA LEU A 140 2.04 7.93 6.81
C LEU A 140 2.81 8.69 7.92
N ASN A 141 3.58 9.73 7.59
CA ASN A 141 4.44 10.49 8.51
C ASN A 141 5.41 9.59 9.31
N MET A 142 5.95 8.56 8.66
CA MET A 142 6.93 7.65 9.26
C MET A 142 8.38 8.11 9.04
N VAL A 143 8.60 9.07 8.13
CA VAL A 143 9.90 9.63 7.74
C VAL A 143 9.82 11.12 7.51
#